data_AF-A0A955VVA4-F1
#
_entry.id   AF-A0A955VVA4-F1
#
_cell.length_a   1.000
_cell.length_b   1.000
_cell.length_c   1.000
_cell.angle_alpha   90.00
_cell.angle_beta   90.00
_cell.angle_gamma   90.00
#
_symmetry.space_group_name_H-M   'P 1'
#
loop_
_entity.id
_entity.type
_entity.pdbx_description
1 polymer ?
#
loop_
_entity_poly.entity_id
_entity_poly.type
_entity_poly.pdbx_seq_one_letter_code
_entity_poly.pdbx_strand_id
1 'polypeptide(L)'
;MKLRLALVLAVLVLAPLASLAWLGARFAADARAEVVARFDEVVRARLAEQAAAVGRLMGEKVKALVAATDGFPEEPGDIRDRVRRDGRFRFVLVLDSEGRRVFPPADGPVSEAEEAFVERTRGLWQGRALGRPAAHRGEDTHPQRQQQGIAPPLAKGNQMTLGNGPGDVDVIQAAAPPTPVPLTTVATATADAHGWHVWYWGGGLNLMFWRRIPDGRLVAVEVDRVQLLADVVARLPDTGSEGGEETTALIDSAGEVIYQWGAWTPAPSQAPRILHALPAPLAAWRLAWTGTVPVPAGMAPGLLIGLVAIGLALAGLAVWFYRESTRALREAARRVTFVNQVSHEL
;
A
#
# COMPACT_ATOMS: atom_id res chain seq x y z
N MET A 1 12.30 19.62 59.04
CA MET A 1 12.80 18.24 58.84
C MET A 1 11.72 17.24 58.38
N LYS A 2 10.49 17.30 58.92
CA LYS A 2 9.38 16.38 58.56
C LYS A 2 9.02 16.35 57.07
N LEU A 3 9.00 17.51 56.40
CA LEU A 3 8.67 17.62 54.98
C LEU A 3 9.72 16.96 54.06
N ARG A 4 11.01 17.08 54.42
CA ARG A 4 12.12 16.52 53.64
C ARG A 4 12.08 14.99 53.62
N LEU A 5 11.79 14.38 54.77
CA LEU A 5 11.75 12.91 54.91
C LEU A 5 10.52 12.30 54.22
N ALA A 6 9.36 12.98 54.30
CA ALA A 6 8.17 12.60 53.55
C ALA A 6 8.37 12.72 52.03
N LEU A 7 9.07 13.76 51.57
CA LEU A 7 9.38 13.97 50.16
C LEU A 7 10.33 12.88 49.62
N VAL A 8 11.35 12.49 50.39
CA VAL A 8 12.26 11.39 50.01
C VAL A 8 11.51 10.05 49.90
N LEU A 9 10.64 9.73 50.86
CA LEU A 9 9.80 8.52 50.80
C LEU A 9 8.83 8.53 49.62
N ALA A 10 8.20 9.67 49.33
CA ALA A 10 7.31 9.81 48.19
C ALA A 10 8.05 9.58 46.86
N VAL A 11 9.24 10.16 46.70
CA VAL A 11 10.06 9.96 45.50
C VAL A 11 10.50 8.50 45.36
N LEU A 12 10.89 7.84 46.46
CA LEU A 12 11.31 6.43 46.46
C LEU A 12 10.21 5.47 45.94
N VAL A 13 8.94 5.81 46.16
CA VAL A 13 7.79 4.99 45.74
C VAL A 13 7.26 5.43 44.37
N LEU A 14 7.12 6.74 44.15
CA LEU A 14 6.51 7.28 42.93
C LEU A 14 7.42 7.11 41.71
N ALA A 15 8.74 7.26 41.87
CA ALA A 15 9.68 7.11 40.76
C ALA A 15 9.62 5.71 40.11
N PRO A 16 9.77 4.58 40.83
CA PRO A 16 9.68 3.25 40.22
C PRO A 16 8.29 2.93 39.66
N LEU A 17 7.22 3.42 40.28
CA LEU A 17 5.85 3.25 39.76
C LEU A 17 5.64 4.02 38.45
N ALA A 18 6.11 5.27 38.37
CA ALA A 18 6.06 6.06 37.16
C ALA A 18 6.87 5.40 36.04
N SER A 19 8.08 4.90 36.36
CA SER A 19 8.91 4.16 35.41
C SER A 19 8.23 2.88 34.90
N LEU A 20 7.60 2.09 35.79
CA LEU A 20 6.87 0.88 35.40
C LEU A 20 5.63 1.20 34.56
N ALA A 21 4.88 2.24 34.92
CA ALA A 21 3.72 2.68 34.16
C ALA A 21 4.13 3.15 32.75
N TRP A 22 5.21 3.92 32.66
CA TRP A 22 5.76 4.37 31.38
C TRP A 22 6.26 3.20 30.53
N LEU A 23 7.00 2.26 31.13
CA LEU A 23 7.52 1.09 30.42
C LEU A 23 6.41 0.16 29.94
N GLY A 24 5.36 -0.02 30.76
CA GLY A 24 4.17 -0.78 30.39
C GLY A 24 3.38 -0.12 29.27
N ALA A 25 3.20 1.21 29.31
CA ALA A 25 2.54 1.95 28.24
C ALA A 25 3.34 1.87 26.93
N ARG A 26 4.68 1.98 27.00
CA ARG A 26 5.57 1.83 25.86
C ARG A 26 5.51 0.42 25.27
N PHE A 27 5.64 -0.62 26.10
CA PHE A 27 5.54 -2.01 25.67
C PHE A 27 4.19 -2.32 25.02
N ALA A 28 3.09 -1.79 25.57
CA ALA A 28 1.76 -1.96 24.98
C ALA A 28 1.63 -1.24 23.62
N ALA A 29 2.28 -0.09 23.45
CA ALA A 29 2.33 0.60 22.15
C ALA A 29 3.14 -0.19 21.13
N ASP A 30 4.31 -0.69 21.52
CA ASP A 30 5.20 -1.50 20.67
C ASP A 30 4.51 -2.80 20.23
N ALA A 31 3.86 -3.51 21.16
CA ALA A 31 3.09 -4.72 20.84
C ALA A 31 1.92 -4.45 19.88
N ARG A 32 1.23 -3.31 20.03
CA ARG A 32 0.16 -2.91 19.09
C ARG A 32 0.73 -2.64 17.70
N ALA A 33 1.85 -1.92 17.60
CA ALA A 33 2.50 -1.65 16.33
C ALA A 33 2.94 -2.94 15.64
N GLU A 34 3.46 -3.90 16.39
CA GLU A 34 3.84 -5.22 15.87
C GLU A 34 2.63 -6.01 15.35
N VAL A 35 1.52 -6.06 16.11
CA VAL A 35 0.28 -6.72 15.66
C VAL A 35 -0.24 -6.09 14.37
N VAL A 36 -0.24 -4.76 14.28
CA VAL A 36 -0.66 -4.03 13.08
C VAL A 36 0.23 -4.36 11.89
N ALA A 37 1.56 -4.37 12.07
CA ALA A 37 2.51 -4.69 11.01
C ALA A 37 2.37 -6.14 10.51
N ARG A 38 2.22 -7.10 11.42
CA ARG A 38 2.00 -8.51 11.07
C ARG A 38 0.67 -8.70 10.33
N PHE A 39 -0.38 -8.00 10.74
CA PHE A 39 -1.66 -8.03 10.05
C PHE A 39 -1.54 -7.46 8.63
N ASP A 40 -0.85 -6.33 8.47
CA ASP A 40 -0.58 -5.74 7.15
C ASP A 40 0.18 -6.68 6.22
N GLU A 41 1.15 -7.42 6.75
CA GLU A 41 1.90 -8.41 6.00
C GLU A 41 0.98 -9.54 5.49
N VAL A 42 0.08 -10.04 6.33
CA VAL A 42 -0.90 -11.08 5.96
C VAL A 42 -1.84 -10.58 4.87
N VAL A 43 -2.41 -9.38 5.02
CA VAL A 43 -3.29 -8.79 4.00
C VAL A 43 -2.52 -8.57 2.70
N ARG A 44 -1.29 -8.06 2.76
CA ARG A 44 -0.45 -7.86 1.57
C ARG A 44 -0.14 -9.19 0.87
N ALA A 45 0.14 -10.26 1.61
CA ALA A 45 0.35 -11.59 1.06
C ALA A 45 -0.91 -12.12 0.35
N ARG A 46 -2.09 -11.95 0.96
CA ARG A 46 -3.38 -12.30 0.35
C ARG A 46 -3.64 -11.54 -0.95
N LEU A 47 -3.41 -10.22 -0.97
CA LEU A 47 -3.55 -9.42 -2.19
C LEU A 47 -2.54 -9.83 -3.27
N ALA A 48 -1.30 -10.15 -2.88
CA ALA A 48 -0.29 -10.64 -3.81
C ALA A 48 -0.66 -11.98 -4.43
N GLU A 49 -1.27 -12.89 -3.65
CA GLU A 49 -1.78 -14.17 -4.16
C GLU A 49 -2.92 -13.99 -5.18
N GLN A 50 -3.86 -13.08 -4.89
CA GLN A 50 -4.94 -12.71 -5.80
C GLN A 50 -4.40 -12.09 -7.10
N ALA A 51 -3.42 -11.18 -6.97
CA ALA A 51 -2.75 -10.57 -8.10
C ALA A 51 -1.99 -11.60 -8.95
N ALA A 52 -1.34 -12.57 -8.31
CA ALA A 52 -0.69 -13.69 -8.99
C ALA A 52 -1.68 -14.59 -9.73
N ALA A 53 -2.90 -14.78 -9.20
CA ALA A 53 -3.96 -15.52 -9.91
C ALA A 53 -4.37 -14.83 -11.22
N VAL A 54 -4.48 -13.50 -11.21
CA VAL A 54 -4.70 -12.70 -12.44
C VAL A 54 -3.47 -12.79 -13.37
N GLY A 55 -2.26 -12.77 -12.82
CA GLY A 55 -1.04 -12.99 -13.61
C GLY A 55 -1.02 -14.33 -14.34
N ARG A 56 -1.49 -15.41 -13.70
CA ARG A 56 -1.62 -16.73 -14.33
C ARG A 56 -2.62 -16.72 -15.48
N LEU A 57 -3.78 -16.08 -15.31
CA LEU A 57 -4.77 -15.86 -16.38
C LEU A 57 -4.13 -15.15 -17.59
N MET A 58 -3.35 -14.10 -17.34
CA MET A 58 -2.64 -13.40 -18.42
C MET A 58 -1.60 -14.30 -19.10
N GLY A 59 -0.88 -15.13 -18.35
CA GLY A 59 0.04 -16.12 -18.91
C GLY A 59 -0.65 -17.16 -19.79
N GLU A 60 -1.84 -17.63 -19.38
CA GLU A 60 -2.67 -18.53 -20.19
C GLU A 60 -3.14 -17.86 -21.49
N LYS A 61 -3.58 -16.59 -21.42
CA LYS A 61 -3.92 -15.79 -22.60
C LYS A 61 -2.73 -15.61 -23.53
N VAL A 62 -1.53 -15.33 -23.02
CA VAL A 62 -0.30 -15.25 -23.83
C VAL A 62 -0.07 -16.55 -24.58
N LYS A 63 -0.10 -17.71 -23.88
CA LYS A 63 0.07 -19.02 -24.53
C LYS A 63 -0.97 -19.26 -25.62
N ALA A 64 -2.23 -18.92 -25.35
CA ALA A 64 -3.31 -19.06 -26.33
C ALA A 64 -3.13 -18.15 -27.55
N LEU A 65 -2.67 -16.90 -27.37
CA LEU A 65 -2.42 -15.95 -28.44
C LEU A 65 -1.18 -16.30 -29.25
N VAL A 66 -0.13 -16.83 -28.62
CA VAL A 66 1.03 -17.39 -29.32
C VAL A 66 0.57 -18.55 -30.21
N ALA A 67 -0.13 -19.55 -29.65
CA ALA A 67 -0.62 -20.67 -30.46
C ALA A 67 -1.58 -20.23 -31.59
N ALA A 68 -2.39 -19.20 -31.37
CA ALA A 68 -3.34 -18.71 -32.37
C ALA A 68 -2.66 -17.92 -33.51
N THR A 69 -1.49 -17.32 -33.24
CA THR A 69 -0.68 -16.55 -34.21
C THR A 69 0.36 -17.42 -34.94
N ASP A 70 0.49 -18.70 -34.60
CA ASP A 70 1.27 -19.64 -35.38
C ASP A 70 0.62 -19.90 -36.75
N GLY A 71 1.42 -19.85 -37.82
CA GLY A 71 0.93 -20.07 -39.19
C GLY A 71 -0.08 -19.02 -39.65
N PHE A 72 0.04 -17.77 -39.19
CA PHE A 72 -0.88 -16.70 -39.58
C PHE A 72 -0.80 -16.43 -41.09
N PRO A 73 -1.93 -16.38 -41.81
CA PRO A 73 -1.94 -16.24 -43.27
C PRO A 73 -1.31 -14.93 -43.74
N GLU A 74 -0.82 -14.93 -44.98
CA GLU A 74 -0.21 -13.77 -45.65
C GLU A 74 -1.23 -12.92 -46.41
N GLU A 75 -2.19 -13.56 -47.06
CA GLU A 75 -3.14 -12.86 -47.90
C GLU A 75 -4.24 -12.16 -47.07
N PRO A 76 -4.57 -10.88 -47.37
CA PRO A 76 -5.61 -10.15 -46.63
C PRO A 76 -6.97 -10.85 -46.57
N GLY A 77 -7.34 -11.61 -47.61
CA GLY A 77 -8.57 -12.41 -47.64
C GLY A 77 -8.57 -13.53 -46.60
N ASP A 78 -7.49 -14.32 -46.58
CA ASP A 78 -7.31 -15.40 -45.62
C ASP A 78 -7.16 -14.88 -44.18
N ILE A 79 -6.51 -13.73 -43.99
CA ILE A 79 -6.44 -13.04 -42.69
C ILE A 79 -7.84 -12.69 -42.21
N ARG A 80 -8.68 -12.10 -43.07
CA ARG A 80 -10.06 -11.75 -42.73
C ARG A 80 -10.90 -12.99 -42.39
N ASP A 81 -10.76 -14.06 -43.16
CA ASP A 81 -11.41 -15.34 -42.88
C ASP A 81 -10.96 -15.96 -41.55
N ARG A 82 -9.66 -15.89 -41.25
CA ARG A 82 -9.08 -16.35 -39.99
C ARG A 82 -9.65 -15.58 -38.80
N VAL A 83 -9.70 -14.25 -38.89
CA VAL A 83 -10.26 -13.36 -37.85
C VAL A 83 -11.74 -13.65 -37.62
N ARG A 84 -12.51 -13.90 -38.69
CA ARG A 84 -13.93 -14.24 -38.57
C ARG A 84 -14.20 -15.60 -37.95
N ARG A 85 -13.38 -16.61 -38.27
CA ARG A 85 -13.52 -17.98 -37.71
C ARG A 85 -13.09 -18.06 -36.26
N ASP A 86 -12.06 -17.32 -35.89
CA ASP A 86 -11.49 -17.34 -34.54
C ASP A 86 -11.89 -16.08 -33.79
N GLY A 87 -12.98 -16.18 -33.03
CA GLY A 87 -13.57 -15.08 -32.27
C GLY A 87 -12.68 -14.48 -31.17
N ARG A 88 -11.46 -15.01 -30.97
CA ARG A 88 -10.43 -14.39 -30.11
C ARG A 88 -9.82 -13.14 -30.74
N PHE A 89 -9.91 -12.99 -32.06
CA PHE A 89 -9.39 -11.85 -32.78
C PHE A 89 -10.52 -10.84 -33.02
N ARG A 90 -10.58 -9.78 -32.21
CA ARG A 90 -11.54 -8.70 -32.46
C ARG A 90 -11.03 -7.74 -33.54
N PHE A 91 -9.80 -7.26 -33.37
CA PHE A 91 -9.08 -6.48 -34.37
C PHE A 91 -7.64 -6.96 -34.47
N VAL A 92 -7.16 -7.06 -35.71
CA VAL A 92 -5.79 -7.51 -36.02
C VAL A 92 -5.11 -6.49 -36.91
N LEU A 93 -3.85 -6.21 -36.59
CA LEU A 93 -2.94 -5.41 -37.38
C LEU A 93 -1.76 -6.31 -37.79
N VAL A 94 -1.51 -6.44 -39.09
CA VAL A 94 -0.35 -7.16 -39.61
C VAL A 94 0.58 -6.16 -40.30
N LEU A 95 1.84 -6.13 -39.87
CA LEU A 95 2.90 -5.35 -40.46
C LEU A 95 3.92 -6.28 -41.13
N ASP A 96 4.48 -5.85 -42.26
CA ASP A 96 5.59 -6.54 -42.92
C ASP A 96 6.93 -6.32 -42.17
N SER A 97 8.01 -6.91 -42.69
CA SER A 97 9.37 -6.76 -42.19
C SER A 97 9.87 -5.31 -42.23
N GLU A 98 9.32 -4.47 -43.11
CA GLU A 98 9.63 -3.05 -43.22
C GLU A 98 8.76 -2.17 -42.31
N GLY A 99 7.79 -2.76 -41.60
CA GLY A 99 6.84 -2.06 -40.74
C GLY A 99 5.67 -1.41 -41.49
N ARG A 100 5.46 -1.73 -42.77
CA ARG A 100 4.30 -1.29 -43.55
C ARG A 100 3.11 -2.18 -43.24
N ARG A 101 1.92 -1.58 -43.26
CA ARG A 101 0.67 -2.27 -42.93
C ARG A 101 0.22 -3.17 -44.08
N VAL A 102 0.18 -4.47 -43.82
CA VAL A 102 -0.36 -5.49 -44.73
C VAL A 102 -1.86 -5.69 -44.49
N PHE A 103 -2.29 -5.69 -43.21
CA PHE A 103 -3.69 -5.83 -42.83
C PHE A 103 -4.05 -4.91 -41.66
N PRO A 104 -5.20 -4.21 -41.68
CA PRO A 104 -6.11 -4.04 -42.83
C PRO A 104 -5.42 -3.37 -44.03
N PRO A 105 -5.74 -3.72 -45.28
CA PRO A 105 -5.06 -3.17 -46.45
C PRO A 105 -5.22 -1.64 -46.53
N ALA A 106 -4.22 -0.93 -47.06
CA ALA A 106 -4.31 0.52 -47.31
C ALA A 106 -5.19 0.84 -48.52
N ASP A 107 -5.07 0.03 -49.57
CA ASP A 107 -5.80 0.17 -50.82
C ASP A 107 -6.73 -1.04 -50.99
N GLY A 108 -7.93 -0.98 -50.43
CA GLY A 108 -8.90 -2.08 -50.50
C GLY A 108 -10.18 -1.83 -49.70
N PRO A 109 -11.15 -2.78 -49.74
CA PRO A 109 -12.38 -2.66 -48.97
C PRO A 109 -12.10 -2.88 -47.48
N VAL A 110 -12.19 -1.79 -46.71
CA VAL A 110 -12.05 -1.76 -45.25
C VAL A 110 -13.44 -1.53 -44.65
N SER A 111 -13.80 -2.29 -43.62
CA SER A 111 -15.04 -2.04 -42.87
C SER A 111 -14.90 -0.79 -41.99
N GLU A 112 -16.00 -0.10 -41.68
CA GLU A 112 -15.99 1.08 -40.80
C GLU A 112 -15.32 0.80 -39.44
N ALA A 113 -15.50 -0.41 -38.91
CA ALA A 113 -14.85 -0.85 -37.68
C ALA A 113 -13.32 -1.01 -37.82
N GLU A 114 -12.85 -1.57 -38.94
CA GLU A 114 -11.42 -1.67 -39.26
C GLU A 114 -10.80 -0.28 -39.47
N GLU A 115 -11.53 0.64 -40.11
CA GLU A 115 -11.08 2.02 -40.33
C GLU A 115 -10.95 2.78 -39.00
N ALA A 116 -11.97 2.73 -38.14
CA ALA A 116 -11.93 3.33 -36.80
C ALA A 116 -10.81 2.73 -35.93
N PHE A 117 -10.51 1.44 -36.08
CA PHE A 117 -9.39 0.78 -35.40
C PHE A 117 -8.03 1.31 -35.91
N VAL A 118 -7.86 1.40 -37.22
CA VAL A 118 -6.64 1.93 -37.86
C VAL A 118 -6.39 3.37 -37.43
N GLU A 119 -7.41 4.22 -37.43
CA GLU A 119 -7.34 5.60 -36.98
C GLU A 119 -6.88 5.69 -35.51
N ARG A 120 -7.53 4.93 -34.61
CA ARG A 120 -7.21 4.91 -33.18
C ARG A 120 -5.79 4.41 -32.90
N THR A 121 -5.33 3.41 -33.65
CA THR A 121 -4.03 2.77 -33.41
C THR A 121 -2.88 3.37 -34.21
N ARG A 122 -3.16 4.34 -35.10
CA ARG A 122 -2.17 4.97 -36.00
C ARG A 122 -0.89 5.39 -35.28
N GLY A 123 -1.03 6.07 -34.15
CA GLY A 123 0.12 6.53 -33.35
C GLY A 123 1.00 5.41 -32.78
N LEU A 124 0.47 4.19 -32.62
CA LEU A 124 1.17 3.06 -32.03
C LEU A 124 2.15 2.40 -33.01
N TRP A 125 1.74 2.23 -34.27
CA TRP A 125 2.55 1.55 -35.29
C TRP A 125 3.41 2.52 -36.11
N GLN A 126 2.95 3.75 -36.38
CA GLN A 126 3.77 4.73 -37.12
C GLN A 126 5.01 5.18 -36.35
N GLY A 127 4.94 5.22 -35.01
CA GLY A 127 6.07 5.55 -34.15
C GLY A 127 7.03 4.38 -33.83
N ARG A 128 6.83 3.19 -34.44
CA ARG A 128 7.53 1.93 -34.07
C ARG A 128 7.48 1.60 -32.56
N ALA A 129 6.38 1.97 -31.88
CA ALA A 129 6.19 1.60 -30.48
C ALA A 129 5.78 0.13 -30.30
N LEU A 130 5.21 -0.48 -31.35
CA LEU A 130 4.96 -1.92 -31.42
C LEU A 130 6.25 -2.72 -31.69
N GLY A 131 6.38 -3.87 -31.04
CA GLY A 131 7.56 -4.74 -31.20
C GLY A 131 8.73 -4.43 -30.28
N ARG A 132 8.53 -3.56 -29.28
CA ARG A 132 9.41 -3.38 -28.12
C ARG A 132 8.65 -3.87 -26.88
N PRO A 133 9.24 -4.72 -26.03
CA PRO A 133 8.59 -5.15 -24.79
C PRO A 133 8.25 -3.92 -23.95
N ALA A 134 7.16 -4.01 -23.17
CA ALA A 134 6.75 -2.97 -22.24
C ALA A 134 7.78 -2.85 -21.09
N ALA A 135 8.98 -2.36 -21.39
CA ALA A 135 9.93 -1.91 -20.40
C ALA A 135 9.28 -0.75 -19.64
N HIS A 136 9.37 -0.80 -18.31
CA HIS A 136 8.86 0.19 -17.37
C HIS A 136 9.00 1.63 -17.89
N ARG A 137 7.96 2.16 -18.53
CA ARG A 137 7.84 3.61 -18.77
C ARG A 137 7.16 4.21 -17.56
N GLY A 138 7.88 4.25 -16.45
CA GLY A 138 7.68 5.26 -15.42
C GLY A 138 8.45 6.49 -15.85
N GLU A 139 7.92 7.27 -16.80
CA GLU A 139 8.20 8.69 -17.06
C GLU A 139 7.52 9.11 -18.37
N ASP A 140 6.79 10.23 -18.28
CA ASP A 140 6.40 11.13 -19.37
C ASP A 140 5.32 10.67 -20.37
N THR A 141 4.05 10.61 -19.94
CA THR A 141 2.95 11.14 -20.75
C THR A 141 1.74 11.51 -19.87
N HIS A 142 1.77 12.68 -19.24
CA HIS A 142 0.53 13.35 -18.79
C HIS A 142 -0.05 14.10 -19.99
N PRO A 143 -1.29 13.83 -20.46
CA PRO A 143 -2.02 14.82 -21.23
C PRO A 143 -2.41 15.95 -20.28
N GLN A 144 -1.69 17.07 -20.42
CA GLN A 144 -1.95 18.35 -19.80
C GLN A 144 -3.37 18.82 -20.15
N ARG A 145 -4.33 18.55 -19.25
CA ARG A 145 -5.68 19.13 -19.30
C ARG A 145 -5.78 20.22 -18.25
N GLN A 146 -5.59 21.46 -18.72
CA GLN A 146 -6.25 22.69 -18.28
C GLN A 146 -6.55 22.83 -16.78
N GLN A 147 -5.55 23.32 -16.04
CA GLN A 147 -5.81 24.23 -14.93
C GLN A 147 -6.37 25.53 -15.52
N GLN A 148 -7.70 25.66 -15.54
CA GLN A 148 -8.37 26.96 -15.50
C GLN A 148 -9.09 27.06 -14.16
N GLY A 149 -8.84 28.18 -13.48
CA GLY A 149 -8.96 28.30 -12.04
C GLY A 149 -10.37 28.32 -11.49
N ILE A 150 -10.48 27.88 -10.24
CA ILE A 150 -11.20 28.57 -9.16
C ILE A 150 -10.37 28.28 -7.90
N ALA A 151 -9.70 29.31 -7.36
CA ALA A 151 -9.11 29.28 -6.03
C ALA A 151 -10.14 29.82 -5.02
N PRO A 152 -10.39 29.15 -3.88
CA PRO A 152 -11.02 29.79 -2.73
C PRO A 152 -9.97 30.61 -1.96
N PRO A 153 -10.32 31.79 -1.39
CA PRO A 153 -9.34 32.67 -0.77
C PRO A 153 -8.96 32.19 0.64
N LEU A 154 -7.66 32.01 0.87
CA LEU A 154 -7.08 31.91 2.22
C LEU A 154 -7.03 33.31 2.84
N ALA A 155 -7.73 33.46 3.96
CA ALA A 155 -7.77 34.66 4.78
C ALA A 155 -6.38 34.98 5.35
N LYS A 156 -6.00 36.27 5.24
CA LYS A 156 -4.83 36.88 5.89
C LYS A 156 -5.14 37.09 7.38
N GLY A 157 -4.19 36.77 8.26
CA GLY A 157 -4.30 37.06 9.69
C GLY A 157 -3.00 36.84 10.48
N ASN A 158 -2.16 37.88 10.49
CA ASN A 158 -1.23 38.32 11.54
C ASN A 158 -0.08 37.42 12.03
N GLN A 159 1.12 37.77 11.56
CA GLN A 159 2.37 37.70 12.32
C GLN A 159 2.38 38.76 13.43
N MET A 160 2.77 38.39 14.65
CA MET A 160 3.43 39.29 15.58
C MET A 160 4.45 38.52 16.44
N THR A 161 5.67 39.06 16.42
CA THR A 161 6.96 38.56 16.92
C THR A 161 7.15 38.77 18.43
N LEU A 162 8.06 37.99 19.05
CA LEU A 162 8.99 38.26 20.19
C LEU A 162 9.18 36.95 20.98
N GLY A 163 10.35 36.41 21.37
CA GLY A 163 11.76 36.76 21.30
C GLY A 163 12.55 35.86 22.29
N ASN A 164 13.64 35.25 21.82
CA ASN A 164 14.89 34.80 22.48
C ASN A 164 14.94 33.89 23.74
N GLY A 165 15.69 32.78 23.62
CA GLY A 165 16.37 32.07 24.72
C GLY A 165 16.89 30.66 24.31
N PRO A 166 18.16 30.29 24.51
CA PRO A 166 18.82 29.20 23.79
C PRO A 166 18.73 27.84 24.51
N GLY A 167 18.59 26.76 23.73
CA GLY A 167 18.67 25.39 24.26
C GLY A 167 18.25 24.36 23.22
N ASP A 168 19.25 23.74 22.60
CA ASP A 168 19.29 22.41 21.97
C ASP A 168 17.97 21.83 21.45
N VAL A 169 17.80 21.87 20.13
CA VAL A 169 16.96 20.92 19.40
C VAL A 169 17.82 20.26 18.34
N ASP A 170 18.17 19.00 18.60
CA ASP A 170 18.80 18.08 17.66
C ASP A 170 17.93 17.99 16.41
N VAL A 171 18.44 18.54 15.30
CA VAL A 171 17.90 18.32 13.97
C VAL A 171 18.34 16.91 13.55
N ILE A 172 17.41 15.95 13.57
CA ILE A 172 17.61 14.68 12.86
C ILE A 172 17.64 15.01 11.37
N GLN A 173 18.86 15.12 10.88
CA GLN A 173 19.21 15.26 9.48
C GLN A 173 18.71 14.03 8.71
N ALA A 174 17.87 14.28 7.71
CA ALA A 174 17.46 13.28 6.74
C ALA A 174 18.70 12.74 6.03
N ALA A 175 19.10 11.52 6.41
CA ALA A 175 20.11 10.76 5.69
C ALA A 175 19.57 10.44 4.29
N ALA A 176 20.41 10.72 3.30
CA ALA A 176 20.19 10.50 1.89
C ALA A 176 19.68 9.08 1.58
N PRO A 177 18.89 8.89 0.50
CA PRO A 177 18.47 7.57 0.05
C PRO A 177 19.71 6.70 -0.22
N PRO A 178 19.69 5.40 0.16
CA PRO A 178 20.77 4.50 -0.15
C PRO A 178 20.94 4.40 -1.67
N THR A 179 22.19 4.53 -2.09
CA THR A 179 22.70 4.31 -3.44
C THR A 179 22.03 3.08 -4.06
N PRO A 180 21.49 3.16 -5.29
CA PRO A 180 20.94 1.99 -5.95
C PRO A 180 22.07 0.98 -6.16
N VAL A 181 21.95 -0.15 -5.47
CA VAL A 181 22.67 -1.38 -5.82
C VAL A 181 22.37 -1.63 -7.30
N PRO A 182 23.37 -1.71 -8.20
CA PRO A 182 23.10 -2.10 -9.56
C PRO A 182 22.61 -3.54 -9.51
N LEU A 183 21.32 -3.75 -9.80
CA LEU A 183 20.86 -5.04 -10.27
C LEU A 183 21.63 -5.30 -11.56
N THR A 184 22.73 -6.04 -11.45
CA THR A 184 23.40 -6.68 -12.58
C THR A 184 22.40 -7.61 -13.22
N THR A 185 21.54 -7.04 -14.06
CA THR A 185 20.74 -7.77 -15.02
C THR A 185 21.75 -8.23 -16.04
N VAL A 186 22.12 -9.51 -15.97
CA VAL A 186 22.70 -10.20 -17.12
C VAL A 186 21.65 -10.06 -18.22
N ALA A 187 21.91 -9.11 -19.12
CA ALA A 187 21.18 -8.90 -20.34
C ALA A 187 21.30 -10.18 -21.16
N THR A 188 20.36 -11.10 -20.96
CA THR A 188 20.08 -12.13 -21.93
C THR A 188 19.22 -11.44 -22.99
N ALA A 189 19.87 -10.85 -23.98
CA ALA A 189 19.21 -10.38 -25.19
C ALA A 189 18.71 -11.58 -25.98
N THR A 190 17.60 -12.18 -25.53
CA THR A 190 16.69 -12.85 -26.46
C THR A 190 15.82 -11.73 -27.02
N ALA A 191 15.87 -11.49 -28.33
CA ALA A 191 14.95 -10.57 -28.97
C ALA A 191 13.54 -11.10 -28.74
N ASP A 192 12.79 -10.51 -27.81
CA ASP A 192 11.47 -10.99 -27.41
C ASP A 192 10.58 -11.16 -28.65
N ALA A 193 10.23 -12.40 -28.96
CA ALA A 193 9.42 -12.73 -30.13
C ALA A 193 7.97 -12.21 -30.00
N HIS A 194 7.53 -11.84 -28.80
CA HIS A 194 6.20 -11.33 -28.54
C HIS A 194 6.17 -10.43 -27.30
N GLY A 195 5.09 -9.69 -27.12
CA GLY A 195 4.88 -8.86 -25.94
C GLY A 195 3.53 -8.16 -25.90
N TRP A 196 3.35 -7.35 -24.86
CA TRP A 196 2.16 -6.51 -24.67
C TRP A 196 2.48 -5.06 -24.98
N HIS A 197 1.51 -4.37 -25.56
CA HIS A 197 1.46 -2.93 -25.63
C HIS A 197 0.22 -2.43 -24.89
N VAL A 198 0.42 -1.43 -24.03
CA VAL A 198 -0.61 -0.87 -23.16
C VAL A 198 -0.84 0.58 -23.56
N TRP A 199 -2.08 0.96 -23.80
CA TRP A 199 -2.45 2.36 -24.02
C TRP A 199 -3.81 2.67 -23.41
N TYR A 200 -4.11 3.95 -23.30
CA TYR A 200 -5.36 4.44 -22.72
C TYR A 200 -6.22 5.08 -23.82
N TRP A 201 -7.44 4.60 -23.95
CA TRP A 201 -8.43 5.14 -24.88
C TRP A 201 -9.83 4.92 -24.33
N GLY A 202 -10.73 5.88 -24.55
CA GLY A 202 -12.12 5.79 -24.08
C GLY A 202 -12.24 5.65 -22.56
N GLY A 203 -11.36 6.31 -21.80
CA GLY A 203 -11.38 6.29 -20.34
C GLY A 203 -10.96 4.96 -19.70
N GLY A 204 -10.17 4.13 -20.39
CA GLY A 204 -9.63 2.93 -19.75
C GLY A 204 -8.48 2.27 -20.48
N LEU A 205 -8.01 1.19 -19.86
CA LEU A 205 -6.90 0.37 -20.30
C LEU A 205 -7.27 -0.45 -21.53
N ASN A 206 -6.46 -0.37 -22.58
CA ASN A 206 -6.54 -1.23 -23.75
C ASN A 206 -5.22 -1.96 -23.93
N LEU A 207 -5.31 -3.21 -24.35
CA LEU A 207 -4.17 -4.10 -24.53
C LEU A 207 -4.10 -4.59 -25.97
N MET A 208 -2.88 -4.61 -26.50
CA MET A 208 -2.57 -5.20 -27.78
C MET A 208 -1.41 -6.14 -27.57
N PHE A 209 -1.66 -7.40 -27.89
CA PHE A 209 -0.62 -8.40 -27.95
C PHE A 209 0.07 -8.28 -29.30
N TRP A 210 1.40 -8.23 -29.34
CA TRP A 210 2.15 -8.26 -30.59
C TRP A 210 3.09 -9.46 -30.60
N ARG A 211 3.32 -10.02 -31.79
CA ARG A 211 4.26 -11.10 -32.02
C ARG A 211 4.94 -10.94 -33.36
N ARG A 212 6.25 -11.18 -33.40
CA ARG A 212 7.03 -11.34 -34.62
C ARG A 212 6.98 -12.81 -35.04
N ILE A 213 6.49 -13.06 -36.24
CA ILE A 213 6.41 -14.40 -36.85
C ILE A 213 7.76 -14.70 -37.54
N PRO A 214 8.16 -15.97 -37.73
CA PRO A 214 9.46 -16.31 -38.33
C PRO A 214 9.73 -15.73 -39.72
N ASP A 215 8.69 -15.35 -40.45
CA ASP A 215 8.76 -14.66 -41.75
C ASP A 215 9.14 -13.18 -41.65
N GLY A 216 9.34 -12.65 -40.43
CA GLY A 216 9.68 -11.25 -40.18
C GLY A 216 8.46 -10.33 -40.02
N ARG A 217 7.24 -10.82 -40.26
CA ARG A 217 6.02 -10.04 -40.08
C ARG A 217 5.69 -9.86 -38.60
N LEU A 218 5.06 -8.74 -38.27
CA LEU A 218 4.54 -8.47 -36.94
C LEU A 218 3.02 -8.55 -36.96
N VAL A 219 2.47 -9.49 -36.19
CA VAL A 219 1.03 -9.62 -35.98
C VAL A 219 0.68 -9.04 -34.62
N ALA A 220 -0.21 -8.06 -34.60
CA ALA A 220 -0.72 -7.45 -33.40
C ALA A 220 -2.23 -7.66 -33.30
N VAL A 221 -2.70 -8.02 -32.11
CA VAL A 221 -4.08 -8.40 -31.81
C VAL A 221 -4.56 -7.54 -30.65
N GLU A 222 -5.66 -6.80 -30.85
CA GLU A 222 -6.33 -6.10 -29.77
C GLU A 222 -7.14 -7.09 -28.94
N VAL A 223 -6.94 -7.04 -27.61
CA VAL A 223 -7.72 -7.83 -26.67
C VAL A 223 -8.99 -7.07 -26.32
N ASP A 224 -10.12 -7.78 -26.36
CA ASP A 224 -11.40 -7.22 -25.95
C ASP A 224 -11.38 -6.86 -24.45
N ARG A 225 -11.55 -5.56 -24.16
CA ARG A 225 -11.54 -5.04 -22.78
C ARG A 225 -12.67 -5.61 -21.93
N VAL A 226 -13.86 -5.80 -22.47
CA VAL A 226 -15.03 -6.28 -21.73
C VAL A 226 -14.82 -7.75 -21.35
N GLN A 227 -14.35 -8.57 -22.30
CA GLN A 227 -14.03 -9.96 -22.03
C GLN A 227 -12.87 -10.10 -21.05
N LEU A 228 -11.80 -9.31 -21.22
CA LEU A 228 -10.68 -9.29 -20.30
C LEU A 228 -11.13 -8.94 -18.88
N LEU A 229 -11.98 -7.94 -18.73
CA LEU A 229 -12.50 -7.55 -17.43
C LEU A 229 -13.36 -8.67 -16.81
N ALA A 230 -14.26 -9.26 -17.59
CA ALA A 230 -15.07 -10.39 -17.13
C ALA A 230 -14.21 -11.56 -16.65
N ASP A 231 -13.17 -11.92 -17.41
CA ASP A 231 -12.25 -13.01 -17.04
C ASP A 231 -11.43 -12.67 -15.78
N VAL A 232 -11.02 -11.41 -15.61
CA VAL A 232 -10.32 -10.94 -14.41
C VAL A 232 -11.23 -11.00 -13.20
N VAL A 233 -12.44 -10.47 -13.30
CA VAL A 233 -13.44 -10.50 -12.22
C VAL A 233 -13.78 -11.93 -11.83
N ALA A 234 -13.97 -12.83 -12.80
CA ALA A 234 -14.22 -14.25 -12.56
C ALA A 234 -13.06 -14.99 -11.87
N ARG A 235 -11.86 -14.39 -11.82
CA ARG A 235 -10.71 -14.93 -11.09
C ARG A 235 -10.54 -14.33 -9.69
N LEU A 236 -11.22 -13.23 -9.41
CA LEU A 236 -11.23 -12.61 -8.09
C LEU A 236 -12.27 -13.30 -7.19
N PRO A 237 -12.12 -13.20 -5.86
CA PRO A 237 -13.11 -13.76 -4.95
C PRO A 237 -14.45 -13.04 -5.05
N ASP A 238 -15.54 -13.79 -4.88
CA ASP A 238 -16.91 -13.24 -4.82
C ASP A 238 -17.42 -13.06 -3.39
N THR A 239 -16.72 -13.60 -2.39
CA THR A 239 -17.12 -13.56 -0.98
C THR A 239 -16.09 -12.84 -0.11
N GLY A 240 -16.54 -11.87 0.69
CA GLY A 240 -15.79 -11.32 1.81
C GLY A 240 -15.75 -12.28 3.00
N SER A 241 -14.93 -11.99 4.00
CA SER A 241 -15.06 -12.65 5.31
C SER A 241 -16.44 -12.34 5.90
N GLU A 242 -17.21 -13.37 6.25
CA GLU A 242 -18.51 -13.19 6.91
C GLU A 242 -18.34 -12.37 8.20
N GLY A 243 -19.03 -11.24 8.31
CA GLY A 243 -19.10 -10.42 9.53
C GLY A 243 -17.92 -9.48 9.81
N GLY A 244 -16.93 -9.37 8.90
CA GLY A 244 -15.81 -8.45 9.06
C GLY A 244 -16.08 -7.06 8.47
N GLU A 245 -15.62 -6.00 9.15
CA GLU A 245 -15.49 -4.63 8.59
C GLU A 245 -14.32 -4.55 7.60
N GLU A 246 -14.32 -5.41 6.58
CA GLU A 246 -13.34 -5.42 5.50
C GLU A 246 -13.98 -5.50 4.11
N THR A 247 -13.32 -4.86 3.16
CA THR A 247 -13.61 -4.95 1.73
C THR A 247 -12.33 -4.89 0.92
N THR A 248 -12.35 -5.55 -0.24
CA THR A 248 -11.34 -5.38 -1.27
C THR A 248 -12.01 -4.92 -2.55
N ALA A 249 -11.38 -3.95 -3.22
CA ALA A 249 -11.82 -3.44 -4.50
C ALA A 249 -10.70 -3.55 -5.55
N LEU A 250 -11.06 -3.88 -6.77
CA LEU A 250 -10.24 -3.65 -7.96
C LEU A 250 -10.50 -2.22 -8.42
N ILE A 251 -9.47 -1.39 -8.39
CA ILE A 251 -9.52 0.01 -8.84
C ILE A 251 -8.66 0.23 -10.08
N ASP A 252 -9.04 1.20 -10.90
CA ASP A 252 -8.27 1.61 -12.06
C ASP A 252 -7.16 2.62 -11.72
N SER A 253 -6.51 3.19 -12.74
CA SER A 253 -5.45 4.19 -12.57
C SER A 253 -5.96 5.56 -12.10
N ALA A 254 -7.25 5.85 -12.28
CA ALA A 254 -7.91 7.06 -11.80
C ALA A 254 -8.42 6.92 -10.36
N GLY A 255 -8.45 5.69 -9.82
CA GLY A 255 -8.99 5.37 -8.49
C GLY A 255 -10.47 4.99 -8.53
N GLU A 256 -11.05 4.83 -9.72
CA GLU A 256 -12.43 4.39 -9.86
C GLU A 256 -12.56 2.90 -9.56
N VAL A 257 -13.61 2.53 -8.84
CA VAL A 257 -13.90 1.14 -8.47
C VAL A 257 -14.47 0.40 -9.68
N ILE A 258 -13.74 -0.60 -10.15
CA ILE A 258 -14.18 -1.48 -11.25
C ILE A 258 -15.00 -2.65 -10.70
N TYR A 259 -14.53 -3.25 -9.61
CA TYR A 259 -15.17 -4.40 -8.95
C TYR A 259 -14.88 -4.37 -7.46
N GLN A 260 -15.84 -4.75 -6.62
CA GLN A 260 -15.69 -4.76 -5.16
C GLN A 260 -16.34 -6.00 -4.58
N TRP A 261 -15.66 -6.62 -3.61
CA TRP A 261 -16.17 -7.72 -2.82
C TRP A 261 -15.82 -7.52 -1.33
N GLY A 262 -16.60 -8.12 -0.45
CA GLY A 262 -16.56 -7.81 0.98
C GLY A 262 -17.96 -7.75 1.58
N ALA A 263 -18.09 -8.01 2.87
CA ALA A 263 -19.36 -7.86 3.59
C ALA A 263 -19.65 -6.38 3.93
N TRP A 264 -18.64 -5.52 3.87
CA TRP A 264 -18.70 -4.15 4.35
C TRP A 264 -18.50 -3.15 3.20
N THR A 265 -19.25 -2.04 3.25
CA THR A 265 -19.16 -0.97 2.24
C THR A 265 -18.49 0.26 2.87
N PRO A 266 -17.34 0.71 2.35
CA PRO A 266 -16.63 1.86 2.88
C PRO A 266 -17.40 3.15 2.62
N ALA A 267 -17.18 4.15 3.47
CA ALA A 267 -17.63 5.50 3.18
C ALA A 267 -16.91 6.02 1.91
N PRO A 268 -17.56 6.82 1.03
CA PRO A 268 -16.99 7.25 -0.25
C PRO A 268 -15.63 7.96 -0.16
N SER A 269 -15.31 8.57 0.99
CA SER A 269 -14.06 9.29 1.24
C SER A 269 -13.01 8.47 1.99
N GLN A 270 -13.24 7.19 2.24
CA GLN A 270 -12.31 6.37 3.01
C GLN A 270 -11.17 5.88 2.12
N ALA A 271 -9.95 6.33 2.44
CA ALA A 271 -8.75 5.89 1.73
C ALA A 271 -8.46 4.40 2.02
N PRO A 272 -8.01 3.64 1.01
CA PRO A 272 -7.60 2.25 1.20
C PRO A 272 -6.36 2.18 2.08
N ARG A 273 -6.32 1.18 2.95
CA ARG A 273 -5.20 0.98 3.89
C ARG A 273 -4.01 0.30 3.20
N ILE A 274 -4.29 -0.64 2.29
CA ILE A 274 -3.26 -1.33 1.51
C ILE A 274 -3.65 -1.30 0.03
N LEU A 275 -2.68 -0.95 -0.81
CA LEU A 275 -2.77 -1.01 -2.26
C LEU A 275 -1.74 -1.99 -2.80
N HIS A 276 -2.18 -2.88 -3.69
CA HIS A 276 -1.31 -3.84 -4.37
C HIS A 276 -1.55 -3.77 -5.88
N ALA A 277 -0.51 -3.50 -6.67
CA ALA A 277 -0.65 -3.43 -8.12
C ALA A 277 -0.75 -4.83 -8.75
N LEU A 278 -1.56 -4.97 -9.79
CA LEU A 278 -1.56 -6.20 -10.58
C LEU A 278 -0.24 -6.34 -11.37
N PRO A 279 0.17 -7.57 -11.73
CA PRO A 279 1.35 -7.77 -12.58
C PRO A 279 1.17 -7.15 -13.97
N ALA A 280 2.28 -6.89 -14.66
CA ALA A 280 2.24 -6.52 -16.07
C ALA A 280 1.49 -7.58 -16.90
N PRO A 281 0.67 -7.18 -17.89
CA PRO A 281 0.50 -5.81 -18.41
C PRO A 281 -0.56 -4.96 -17.67
N LEU A 282 -1.18 -5.48 -16.61
CA LEU A 282 -2.31 -4.83 -15.91
C LEU A 282 -1.87 -3.93 -14.75
N ALA A 283 -0.61 -3.47 -14.71
CA ALA A 283 -0.05 -2.69 -13.59
C ALA A 283 -0.77 -1.35 -13.31
N ALA A 284 -1.59 -0.89 -14.25
CA ALA A 284 -2.48 0.26 -14.09
C ALA A 284 -3.63 -0.01 -13.10
N TRP A 285 -4.02 -1.27 -12.93
CA TRP A 285 -5.07 -1.69 -12.02
C TRP A 285 -4.46 -2.16 -10.69
N ARG A 286 -5.20 -1.91 -9.61
CA ARG A 286 -4.74 -2.19 -8.25
C ARG A 286 -5.83 -2.85 -7.43
N LEU A 287 -5.42 -3.73 -6.54
CA LEU A 287 -6.24 -4.26 -5.46
C LEU A 287 -6.11 -3.33 -4.26
N ALA A 288 -7.23 -2.83 -3.78
CA ALA A 288 -7.36 -1.90 -2.69
C ALA A 288 -8.11 -2.56 -1.53
N TRP A 289 -7.42 -2.80 -0.42
CA TRP A 289 -8.04 -3.34 0.78
C TRP A 289 -8.35 -2.20 1.76
N THR A 290 -9.58 -2.20 2.26
CA THR A 290 -10.08 -1.26 3.26
C THR A 290 -10.70 -2.05 4.40
N GLY A 291 -10.23 -1.80 5.61
CA GLY A 291 -10.76 -2.41 6.81
C GLY A 291 -10.00 -1.99 8.05
N THR A 292 -10.48 -2.43 9.20
CA THR A 292 -9.85 -2.15 10.50
C THR A 292 -9.03 -3.34 10.97
N VAL A 293 -7.87 -3.07 11.60
CA VAL A 293 -7.10 -4.13 12.26
C VAL A 293 -7.82 -4.49 13.56
N PRO A 294 -8.18 -5.77 13.79
CA PRO A 294 -8.70 -6.22 15.07
C PRO A 294 -7.56 -6.17 16.09
N VAL A 295 -7.43 -5.05 16.79
CA VAL A 295 -6.51 -4.93 17.92
C VAL A 295 -7.21 -5.52 19.15
N PRO A 296 -6.71 -6.64 19.71
CA PRO A 296 -7.29 -7.15 20.95
C PRO A 296 -7.20 -6.06 22.01
N ALA A 297 -8.28 -5.86 22.76
CA ALA A 297 -8.29 -4.99 23.93
C ALA A 297 -7.37 -5.62 25.01
N GLY A 298 -6.07 -5.41 24.87
CA GLY A 298 -5.04 -6.00 25.73
C GLY A 298 -4.98 -5.38 27.12
N MET A 299 -4.38 -6.13 28.05
CA MET A 299 -4.14 -5.96 29.51
C MET A 299 -3.82 -4.57 30.08
N ALA A 300 -3.72 -3.52 29.28
CA ALA A 300 -3.44 -2.15 29.69
C ALA A 300 -4.31 -1.64 30.86
N PRO A 301 -5.65 -1.83 30.90
CA PRO A 301 -6.42 -1.39 32.05
C PRO A 301 -6.10 -2.20 33.31
N GLY A 302 -5.89 -3.52 33.19
CA GLY A 302 -5.55 -4.38 34.33
C GLY A 302 -4.17 -4.07 34.94
N LEU A 303 -3.17 -3.80 34.10
CA LEU A 303 -1.82 -3.43 34.54
C LEU A 303 -1.83 -2.07 35.26
N LEU A 304 -2.55 -1.08 34.72
CA LEU A 304 -2.70 0.23 35.35
C LEU A 304 -3.40 0.13 36.71
N ILE A 305 -4.49 -0.65 36.81
CA ILE A 305 -5.16 -0.91 38.08
C ILE A 305 -4.21 -1.61 39.07
N GLY A 306 -3.42 -2.58 38.61
CA GLY A 306 -2.42 -3.26 39.43
C GLY A 306 -1.33 -2.32 39.95
N LEU A 307 -0.79 -1.44 39.11
CA LEU A 307 0.20 -0.44 39.51
C LEU A 307 -0.36 0.58 40.50
N VAL A 308 -1.62 1.02 40.31
CA VAL A 308 -2.31 1.89 41.27
C VAL A 308 -2.50 1.18 42.60
N ALA A 309 -2.92 -0.08 42.61
CA ALA A 309 -3.10 -0.87 43.83
C ALA A 309 -1.78 -1.05 44.60
N ILE A 310 -0.69 -1.36 43.91
CA ILE A 310 0.65 -1.47 44.52
C ILE A 310 1.11 -0.10 45.05
N GLY A 311 0.86 0.98 44.29
CA GLY A 311 1.19 2.33 44.74
C GLY A 311 0.46 2.75 46.01
N LEU A 312 -0.83 2.43 46.11
CA LEU A 312 -1.63 2.65 47.33
C LEU A 312 -1.13 1.80 48.50
N ALA A 313 -0.76 0.54 48.28
CA ALA A 313 -0.21 -0.33 49.31
C ALA A 313 1.14 0.20 49.85
N LEU A 314 2.03 0.63 48.97
CA LEU A 314 3.34 1.21 49.34
C LEU A 314 3.17 2.55 50.05
N ALA A 315 2.26 3.41 49.60
CA ALA A 315 1.93 4.66 50.28
C ALA A 315 1.40 4.40 51.70
N GLY A 316 0.50 3.41 51.85
CA GLY A 316 0.00 2.96 53.14
C GLY A 316 1.13 2.48 54.07
N LEU A 317 2.05 1.67 53.55
CA LEU A 317 3.20 1.16 54.31
C LEU A 317 4.15 2.29 54.73
N ALA A 318 4.41 3.27 53.86
CA ALA A 318 5.22 4.43 54.16
C ALA A 318 4.61 5.30 55.28
N VAL A 319 3.28 5.53 55.22
CA VAL A 319 2.55 6.25 56.28
C VAL A 319 2.61 5.48 57.59
N TRP A 320 2.45 4.15 57.54
CA TRP A 320 2.54 3.30 58.72
C TRP A 320 3.94 3.36 59.37
N PHE A 321 5.00 3.19 58.57
CA PHE A 321 6.38 3.24 59.04
C PHE A 321 6.73 4.60 59.66
N TYR A 322 6.33 5.71 59.00
CA TYR A 322 6.55 7.06 59.52
C TYR A 322 5.88 7.28 60.89
N ARG A 323 4.65 6.77 61.07
CA ARG A 323 3.95 6.84 62.36
C ARG A 323 4.68 6.05 63.45
N GLU A 324 5.23 4.89 63.10
CA GLU A 324 5.91 4.03 64.05
C GLU A 324 7.30 4.56 64.44
N SER A 325 8.10 5.03 63.48
CA SER A 325 9.42 5.63 63.78
C SER A 325 9.30 6.88 64.66
N THR A 326 8.25 7.69 64.45
CA THR A 326 8.00 8.88 65.29
C THR A 326 7.45 8.52 66.67
N ARG A 327 6.83 7.35 66.86
CA ARG A 327 6.50 6.82 68.19
C ARG A 327 7.77 6.36 68.91
N ALA A 328 8.59 5.54 68.26
CA ALA A 328 9.83 5.01 68.83
C ALA A 328 10.81 6.13 69.25
N LEU A 329 10.96 7.18 68.44
CA LEU A 329 11.80 8.35 68.79
C LEU A 329 11.26 9.14 70.00
N ARG A 330 9.93 9.23 70.16
CA ARG A 330 9.31 9.88 71.33
C ARG A 330 9.52 9.07 72.61
N GLU A 331 9.49 7.75 72.52
CA GLU A 331 9.75 6.85 73.65
C GLU A 331 11.22 6.87 74.07
N ALA A 332 12.15 6.84 73.11
CA ALA A 332 13.58 6.99 73.38
C ALA A 332 13.91 8.36 74.02
N ALA A 333 13.31 9.43 73.52
CA ALA A 333 13.47 10.77 74.12
C ALA A 333 13.00 10.80 75.58
N ARG A 334 11.85 10.20 75.90
CA ARG A 334 11.34 10.12 77.28
C ARG A 334 12.26 9.33 78.20
N ARG A 335 12.86 8.22 77.72
CA ARG A 335 13.80 7.41 78.52
C ARG A 335 15.08 8.17 78.84
N VAL A 336 15.58 8.99 77.91
CA VAL A 336 16.76 9.82 78.15
C VAL A 336 16.45 10.98 79.10
N THR A 337 15.28 11.62 78.99
CA THR A 337 14.86 12.67 79.93
C THR A 337 14.69 12.13 81.35
N PHE A 338 14.17 10.91 81.50
CA PHE A 338 14.04 10.25 82.81
C PHE A 338 15.40 10.00 83.47
N VAL A 339 16.39 9.52 82.73
CA VAL A 339 17.76 9.32 83.25
C VAL A 339 18.37 10.66 83.68
N ASN A 340 18.21 11.71 82.87
CA ASN A 340 18.75 13.03 83.18
C ASN A 340 18.07 13.70 84.39
N GLN A 341 16.79 13.39 84.64
CA GLN A 341 16.03 13.90 85.77
C GLN A 341 16.39 13.18 87.08
N VAL A 342 16.61 11.86 87.04
CA VAL A 342 17.05 11.08 88.21
C VAL A 342 18.48 11.43 88.63
N SER A 343 19.37 11.80 87.69
CA SER A 343 20.73 12.24 88.01
C SER A 343 20.82 13.58 88.75
N HIS A 344 19.74 14.35 88.79
CA HIS A 344 19.68 15.63 89.52
C HIS A 344 19.00 15.53 90.89
N GLU A 345 18.40 14.38 91.23
CA GLU A 345 17.77 14.12 92.54
C GLU A 345 18.60 13.23 93.47
N LEU A 346 19.82 12.83 93.07
CA LEU A 346 20.80 12.09 93.88
C LEU A 346 22.01 12.97 94.19
#